data_AF-A0A1F5GD28-F1
#
_entry.id   AF-A0A1F5GD28-F1
#
_cell.length_a   1.000
_cell.length_b   1.000
_cell.length_c   1.000
_cell.angle_alpha   90.00
_cell.angle_beta   90.00
_cell.angle_gamma   90.00
#
_symmetry.space_group_name_H-M   'P 1'
#
loop_
_entity.id
_entity.type
_entity.pdbx_description
1 polymer ?
#
loop_
_entity_poly.entity_id
_entity_poly.type
_entity_poly.pdbx_seq_one_letter_code
_entity_poly.pdbx_strand_id
1 'polypeptide(L)'
;MRRFAIGVVSFALLLFFSVNFSLYAQTEDSSSPDTQEQGSFQGKLDKLREERIERRQNLIERHKQLQKRRQESREKIATKTAEVRKRVVARIKTVFLKILGRYEAALARLDKIAQRIASRIDKLKERGVNTTEAETALVAAESLGATASSAIDNAKLKVDAIDPESTSVKDAVMTAKDAIKGAKQALRNYHQGLVGAIRLLKASSDLRSTEESSE
;
A
#
# COMPACT_ATOMS: atom_id res chain seq x y z
N MET A 1 24.94 22.86 4.47
CA MET A 1 24.40 23.71 3.37
C MET A 1 23.20 22.98 2.79
N ARG A 2 21.95 23.30 3.15
CA ARG A 2 21.04 24.28 2.47
C ARG A 2 21.08 24.06 0.93
N ARG A 3 20.01 23.70 0.20
CA ARG A 3 18.60 24.15 0.30
C ARG A 3 17.61 23.15 -0.30
N PHE A 4 16.43 23.12 0.31
CA PHE A 4 15.17 22.53 -0.17
C PHE A 4 14.63 23.28 -1.40
N ALA A 5 14.14 22.54 -2.40
CA ALA A 5 13.33 23.06 -3.49
C ALA A 5 11.85 23.14 -3.04
N ILE A 6 11.32 24.36 -2.96
CA ILE A 6 9.91 24.65 -2.70
C ILE A 6 9.24 24.78 -4.07
N GLY A 7 8.43 23.79 -4.43
CA GLY A 7 7.54 23.86 -5.59
C GLY A 7 6.29 24.67 -5.23
N VAL A 8 6.22 25.86 -5.81
CA VAL A 8 5.09 26.80 -5.75
C VAL A 8 3.91 26.22 -6.55
N VAL A 9 2.77 25.96 -5.91
CA VAL A 9 1.50 25.70 -6.60
C VAL A 9 0.71 26.99 -6.60
N SER A 10 0.76 27.69 -7.73
CA SER A 10 -0.11 28.83 -8.07
C SER A 10 -1.57 28.39 -8.10
N PHE A 11 -2.36 28.93 -7.18
CA PHE A 11 -3.81 28.78 -7.18
C PHE A 11 -4.42 29.95 -7.97
N ALA A 12 -4.70 29.70 -9.25
CA ALA A 12 -5.42 30.63 -10.12
C ALA A 12 -6.91 30.64 -9.75
N LEU A 13 -7.32 31.60 -8.91
CA LEU A 13 -8.70 31.90 -8.60
C LEU A 13 -9.17 33.04 -9.53
N LEU A 14 -9.58 32.69 -10.76
CA LEU A 14 -10.16 33.64 -11.73
C LEU A 14 -11.70 33.55 -11.69
N LEU A 15 -12.29 34.61 -11.15
CA LEU A 15 -13.46 35.35 -11.66
C LEU A 15 -14.71 34.56 -12.09
N PHE A 16 -15.68 34.42 -11.17
CA PHE A 16 -17.10 34.45 -11.52
C PHE A 16 -17.92 34.93 -10.32
N PHE A 17 -18.12 36.24 -10.19
CA PHE A 17 -19.31 36.81 -9.55
C PHE A 17 -19.58 38.18 -10.19
N SER A 18 -20.24 38.11 -11.36
CA SER A 18 -20.86 39.26 -12.00
C SER A 18 -22.03 39.74 -11.14
N VAL A 19 -21.95 41.02 -10.80
CA VAL A 19 -23.00 41.85 -10.20
C VAL A 19 -24.22 41.87 -11.13
N ASN A 20 -25.40 41.50 -10.64
CA ASN A 20 -26.67 41.90 -11.24
C ASN A 20 -27.37 42.85 -10.27
N PHE A 21 -27.16 44.13 -10.54
CA PHE A 21 -27.88 45.27 -9.97
C PHE A 21 -29.11 45.48 -10.86
N SER A 22 -30.29 45.07 -10.41
CA SER A 22 -31.55 45.44 -11.05
C SER A 22 -32.33 46.34 -10.12
N LEU A 23 -32.15 47.63 -10.39
CA LEU A 23 -32.96 48.75 -9.96
C LEU A 23 -34.31 48.65 -10.67
N TYR A 24 -35.42 48.47 -9.95
CA TYR A 24 -36.75 48.80 -10.44
C TYR A 24 -37.46 49.65 -9.40
N ALA A 25 -37.87 50.84 -9.84
CA ALA A 25 -38.64 51.81 -9.12
C ALA A 25 -40.13 51.65 -9.44
N GLN A 26 -40.95 51.85 -8.41
CA GLN A 26 -42.22 52.57 -8.39
C GLN A 26 -43.42 52.03 -9.20
N THR A 27 -44.46 51.62 -8.47
CA THR A 27 -45.82 52.17 -8.65
C THR A 27 -46.48 52.33 -7.30
N GLU A 28 -47.07 53.51 -7.12
CA GLU A 28 -47.93 53.92 -6.03
C GLU A 28 -49.17 53.02 -5.98
N ASP A 29 -49.60 52.64 -4.78
CA ASP A 29 -51.04 52.49 -4.53
C ASP A 29 -51.35 52.89 -3.10
N SER A 30 -52.22 53.88 -3.01
CA SER A 30 -52.66 54.57 -1.81
C SER A 30 -53.89 53.86 -1.25
N SER A 31 -53.72 53.22 -0.09
CA SER A 31 -54.85 52.99 0.82
C SER A 31 -54.34 52.74 2.22
N SER A 32 -54.42 53.77 3.05
CA SER A 32 -54.40 53.63 4.51
C SER A 32 -55.51 52.69 4.96
N PRO A 33 -55.26 51.94 6.03
CA PRO A 33 -55.98 52.27 7.24
C PRO A 33 -55.03 52.61 8.37
N ASP A 34 -55.33 53.78 8.93
CA ASP A 34 -54.90 54.30 10.19
C ASP A 34 -55.23 53.28 11.30
N THR A 35 -54.22 52.79 12.00
CA THR A 35 -54.38 52.26 13.36
C THR A 35 -53.13 52.64 14.13
N GLN A 36 -53.29 53.70 14.92
CA GLN A 36 -52.32 54.22 15.87
C GLN A 36 -51.98 53.16 16.93
N GLU A 37 -50.87 52.45 16.74
CA GLU A 37 -50.03 52.02 17.87
C GLU A 37 -48.91 53.06 18.03
N GLN A 38 -49.18 54.12 18.78
CA GLN A 38 -48.13 55.01 19.30
C GLN A 38 -47.38 54.29 20.43
N GLY A 39 -46.63 53.24 20.09
CA GLY A 39 -45.52 52.79 20.90
C GLY A 39 -44.43 53.86 20.83
N SER A 40 -43.99 54.37 21.99
CA SER A 40 -42.84 55.28 22.10
C SER A 40 -41.69 54.82 21.18
N PHE A 41 -41.15 55.72 20.36
CA PHE A 41 -39.98 55.46 19.50
C PHE A 41 -38.81 54.80 20.27
N GLN A 42 -38.72 55.11 21.57
CA GLN A 42 -37.78 54.52 22.51
C GLN A 42 -38.01 53.01 22.69
N GLY A 43 -39.27 52.56 22.82
CA GLY A 43 -39.61 51.14 22.88
C GLY A 43 -39.28 50.37 21.60
N LYS A 44 -39.41 51.01 20.43
CA LYS A 44 -38.98 50.41 19.15
C LYS A 44 -37.46 50.26 19.07
N LEU A 45 -36.70 51.24 19.59
CA LEU A 45 -35.23 51.18 19.67
C LEU A 45 -34.75 50.11 20.64
N ASP A 46 -35.41 49.96 21.79
CA ASP A 46 -35.03 48.97 22.80
C ASP A 46 -35.32 47.55 22.30
N LYS A 47 -36.46 47.32 21.64
CA LYS A 47 -36.74 46.05 20.95
C LYS A 47 -35.69 45.69 19.89
N LEU A 48 -35.25 46.66 19.08
CA LEU A 48 -34.17 46.46 18.10
C LEU A 48 -32.79 46.23 18.73
N ARG A 49 -32.56 46.68 19.97
CA ARG A 49 -31.33 46.39 20.73
C ARG A 49 -31.37 44.98 21.29
N GLU A 50 -32.50 44.58 21.87
CA GLU A 50 -32.73 43.22 22.38
C GLU A 50 -32.60 42.18 21.26
N GLU A 51 -33.27 42.38 20.13
CA GLU A 51 -33.16 41.51 18.95
C GLU A 51 -31.71 41.41 18.43
N ARG A 52 -30.93 42.50 18.50
CA ARG A 52 -29.51 42.47 18.12
C ARG A 52 -28.66 41.68 19.10
N ILE A 53 -28.90 41.83 20.40
CA ILE A 53 -28.19 41.09 21.45
C ILE A 53 -28.51 39.60 21.32
N GLU A 54 -29.78 39.25 21.18
CA GLU A 54 -30.23 37.87 21.00
C GLU A 54 -29.66 37.25 19.72
N ARG A 55 -29.73 37.97 18.58
CA ARG A 55 -29.15 37.51 17.32
C ARG A 55 -27.64 37.30 17.44
N ARG A 56 -26.93 38.18 18.16
CA ARG A 56 -25.49 38.05 18.42
C ARG A 56 -25.18 36.85 19.32
N GLN A 57 -25.97 36.62 20.37
CA GLN A 57 -25.84 35.46 21.25
C GLN A 57 -26.10 34.15 20.47
N ASN A 58 -27.17 34.10 19.69
CA ASN A 58 -27.51 32.98 18.81
C ASN A 58 -26.40 32.67 17.79
N LEU A 59 -25.78 33.71 17.20
CA LEU A 59 -24.64 33.52 16.29
C LEU A 59 -23.40 32.99 17.02
N ILE A 60 -23.09 33.49 18.21
CA ILE A 60 -21.98 33.01 19.04
C ILE A 60 -22.21 31.55 19.43
N GLU A 61 -23.43 31.19 19.84
CA GLU A 61 -23.78 29.83 20.22
C GLU A 61 -23.70 28.87 19.03
N ARG A 62 -24.27 29.25 17.87
CA ARG A 62 -24.13 28.48 16.61
C ARG A 62 -22.66 28.30 16.25
N HIS A 63 -21.83 29.33 16.40
CA HIS A 63 -20.41 29.23 16.11
C HIS A 63 -19.70 28.25 17.05
N LYS A 64 -19.99 28.31 18.36
CA LYS A 64 -19.47 27.35 19.35
C LYS A 64 -19.91 25.91 19.05
N GLN A 65 -21.18 25.70 18.71
CA GLN A 65 -21.68 24.37 18.34
C GLN A 65 -21.03 23.84 17.06
N LEU A 66 -20.83 24.68 16.04
CA LEU A 66 -20.13 24.31 14.81
C LEU A 66 -18.66 23.96 15.08
N GLN A 67 -17.97 24.71 15.93
CA GLN A 67 -16.59 24.40 16.33
C GLN A 67 -16.51 23.06 17.07
N LYS A 68 -17.40 22.79 18.02
CA LYS A 68 -17.49 21.50 18.72
C LYS A 68 -17.73 20.35 17.76
N ARG A 69 -18.72 20.46 16.87
CA ARG A 69 -19.02 19.43 15.84
C ARG A 69 -17.83 19.18 14.92
N ARG A 70 -17.12 20.23 14.51
CA ARG A 70 -15.90 20.11 13.69
C ARG A 70 -14.80 19.38 14.44
N GLN A 71 -14.59 19.70 15.71
CA GLN A 71 -13.57 19.06 16.53
C GLN A 71 -13.89 17.56 16.76
N GLU A 72 -15.11 17.25 17.18
CA GLU A 72 -15.57 15.87 17.35
C GLU A 72 -15.48 15.06 16.04
N SER A 73 -15.82 15.68 14.90
CA SER A 73 -15.71 15.04 13.60
C SER A 73 -14.26 14.75 13.24
N ARG A 74 -13.35 15.70 13.47
CA ARG A 74 -11.90 15.51 13.24
C ARG A 74 -11.33 14.39 14.10
N GLU A 75 -11.68 14.35 15.38
CA GLU A 75 -11.25 13.30 16.30
C GLU A 75 -11.78 11.92 15.87
N LYS A 76 -13.08 11.82 15.54
CA LYS A 76 -13.70 10.58 15.03
C LYS A 76 -13.06 10.10 13.73
N ILE A 77 -12.67 11.02 12.84
CA ILE A 77 -11.98 10.67 11.59
C ILE A 77 -10.56 10.18 11.90
N ALA A 78 -9.83 10.87 12.77
CA ALA A 78 -8.48 10.48 13.15
C ALA A 78 -8.43 9.09 13.79
N THR A 79 -9.33 8.80 14.73
CA THR A 79 -9.40 7.47 15.39
C THR A 79 -9.79 6.37 14.41
N LYS A 80 -10.85 6.57 13.62
CA LYS A 80 -11.28 5.58 12.61
C LYS A 80 -10.21 5.33 11.55
N THR A 81 -9.51 6.36 11.09
CA THR A 81 -8.47 6.19 10.07
C THR A 81 -7.27 5.41 10.63
N ALA A 82 -6.86 5.67 11.87
CA ALA A 82 -5.80 4.90 12.54
C ALA A 82 -6.21 3.41 12.71
N GLU A 83 -7.42 3.14 13.19
CA GLU A 83 -7.91 1.76 13.32
C GLU A 83 -7.98 1.02 11.99
N VAL A 84 -8.51 1.67 10.95
CA VAL A 84 -8.61 1.08 9.61
C VAL A 84 -7.21 0.77 9.07
N ARG A 85 -6.25 1.69 9.24
CA ARG A 85 -4.85 1.45 8.83
C ARG A 85 -4.25 0.23 9.52
N LYS A 86 -4.38 0.13 10.85
CA LYS A 86 -3.92 -1.05 11.62
C LYS A 86 -4.51 -2.35 11.09
N ARG A 87 -5.83 -2.38 10.89
CA ARG A 87 -6.53 -3.58 10.37
C ARG A 87 -6.06 -3.96 8.96
N VAL A 88 -5.89 -2.97 8.08
CA VAL A 88 -5.41 -3.19 6.71
C VAL A 88 -3.98 -3.72 6.72
N VAL A 89 -3.07 -3.10 7.49
CA VAL A 89 -1.67 -3.55 7.60
C VAL A 89 -1.59 -4.97 8.16
N ALA A 90 -2.36 -5.30 9.21
CA ALA A 90 -2.41 -6.65 9.77
C ALA A 90 -2.88 -7.69 8.74
N ARG A 91 -3.90 -7.36 7.96
CA ARG A 91 -4.38 -8.23 6.86
C ARG A 91 -3.32 -8.41 5.78
N ILE A 92 -2.63 -7.34 5.40
CA ILE A 92 -1.54 -7.39 4.40
C ILE A 92 -0.39 -8.27 4.90
N LYS A 93 0.09 -8.07 6.14
CA LYS A 93 1.13 -8.91 6.75
C LYS A 93 0.72 -10.37 6.74
N THR A 94 -0.51 -10.68 7.14
CA THR A 94 -1.02 -12.05 7.13
C THR A 94 -0.97 -12.70 5.75
N VAL A 95 -1.36 -11.96 4.70
CA VAL A 95 -1.30 -12.46 3.32
C VAL A 95 0.14 -12.66 2.87
N PHE A 96 1.02 -11.70 3.14
CA PHE A 96 2.44 -11.79 2.79
C PHE A 96 3.15 -12.95 3.48
N LEU A 97 2.92 -13.14 4.78
CA LEU A 97 3.49 -14.28 5.52
C LEU A 97 2.98 -15.62 5.00
N LYS A 98 1.70 -15.72 4.61
CA LYS A 98 1.17 -16.94 3.94
C LYS A 98 1.87 -17.22 2.61
N ILE A 99 2.21 -16.18 1.84
CA ILE A 99 2.96 -16.34 0.59
C ILE A 99 4.38 -16.81 0.88
N LEU A 100 5.06 -16.19 1.85
CA LEU A 100 6.42 -16.56 2.24
C LEU A 100 6.50 -17.99 2.79
N GLY A 101 5.53 -18.44 3.58
CA GLY A 101 5.46 -19.84 4.01
C GLY A 101 5.33 -20.83 2.85
N ARG A 102 4.64 -20.46 1.75
CA ARG A 102 4.62 -21.28 0.52
C ARG A 102 5.96 -21.29 -0.20
N TYR A 103 6.73 -20.20 -0.12
CA TYR A 103 8.06 -20.09 -0.72
C TYR A 103 9.09 -20.91 0.05
N GLU A 104 9.06 -20.91 1.38
CA GLU A 104 9.89 -21.80 2.21
C GLU A 104 9.58 -23.26 1.93
N ALA A 105 8.29 -23.62 1.87
CA ALA A 105 7.89 -24.98 1.52
C ALA A 105 8.34 -25.36 0.09
N ALA A 106 8.39 -24.40 -0.84
CA ALA A 106 8.91 -24.63 -2.18
C ALA A 106 10.43 -24.83 -2.16
N LEU A 107 11.17 -24.00 -1.43
CA LEU A 107 12.62 -24.12 -1.24
C LEU A 107 12.98 -25.51 -0.71
N ALA A 108 12.33 -25.94 0.38
CA ALA A 108 12.56 -27.26 0.96
C ALA A 108 12.25 -28.43 -0.01
N ARG A 109 11.29 -28.28 -0.92
CA ARG A 109 11.04 -29.28 -1.97
C ARG A 109 12.14 -29.28 -3.03
N LEU A 110 12.67 -28.11 -3.40
CA LEU A 110 13.77 -27.99 -4.35
C LEU A 110 15.07 -28.57 -3.77
N ASP A 111 15.35 -28.37 -2.49
CA ASP A 111 16.53 -28.96 -1.82
C ASP A 111 16.47 -30.49 -1.81
N LYS A 112 15.27 -31.07 -1.59
CA LYS A 112 15.07 -32.52 -1.74
C LYS A 112 15.33 -33.00 -3.18
N ILE A 113 15.02 -32.17 -4.18
CA ILE A 113 15.32 -32.50 -5.58
C ILE A 113 16.83 -32.45 -5.80
N ALA A 114 17.52 -31.42 -5.30
CA ALA A 114 18.97 -31.30 -5.38
C ALA A 114 19.69 -32.51 -4.76
N GLN A 115 19.26 -32.93 -3.55
CA GLN A 115 19.75 -34.15 -2.90
C GLN A 115 19.55 -35.42 -3.74
N ARG A 116 18.40 -35.56 -4.41
CA ARG A 116 18.13 -36.69 -5.31
C ARG A 116 19.00 -36.66 -6.56
N ILE A 117 19.31 -35.46 -7.09
CA ILE A 117 20.24 -35.30 -8.22
C ILE A 117 21.64 -35.72 -7.79
N ALA A 118 22.14 -35.22 -6.64
CA ALA A 118 23.43 -35.61 -6.08
C ALA A 118 23.55 -37.13 -5.92
N SER A 119 22.57 -37.77 -5.26
CA SER A 119 22.57 -39.23 -5.09
C SER A 119 22.55 -39.99 -6.43
N ARG A 120 21.92 -39.44 -7.48
CA ARG A 120 21.92 -40.06 -8.81
C ARG A 120 23.25 -39.86 -9.54
N ILE A 121 23.91 -38.72 -9.35
CA ILE A 121 25.27 -38.46 -9.84
C ILE A 121 26.22 -39.51 -9.25
N ASP A 122 26.20 -39.73 -7.93
CA ASP A 122 27.06 -40.71 -7.26
C ASP A 122 26.90 -42.11 -7.85
N LYS A 123 25.65 -42.56 -8.00
CA LYS A 123 25.34 -43.87 -8.60
C LYS A 123 25.78 -44.01 -10.05
N LEU A 124 25.82 -42.91 -10.81
CA LEU A 124 26.30 -42.92 -12.19
C LEU A 124 27.84 -42.92 -12.23
N LYS A 125 28.50 -42.23 -11.31
CA LYS A 125 29.96 -42.27 -11.14
C LYS A 125 30.45 -43.67 -10.77
N GLU A 126 29.78 -44.35 -9.86
CA GLU A 126 30.07 -45.74 -9.49
C GLU A 126 30.01 -46.69 -10.70
N ARG A 127 29.19 -46.36 -11.69
CA ARG A 127 29.08 -47.10 -12.95
C ARG A 127 30.07 -46.64 -14.02
N GLY A 128 30.94 -45.68 -13.73
CA GLY A 128 31.90 -45.13 -14.70
C GLY A 128 31.30 -44.19 -15.73
N VAL A 129 30.12 -43.62 -15.49
CA VAL A 129 29.54 -42.57 -16.37
C VAL A 129 30.19 -41.22 -16.03
N ASN A 130 30.60 -40.47 -17.05
CA ASN A 130 31.10 -39.11 -16.86
C ASN A 130 29.95 -38.15 -16.54
N THR A 131 29.92 -37.64 -15.31
CA THR A 131 28.89 -36.74 -14.78
C THR A 131 29.37 -35.30 -14.54
N THR A 132 30.57 -34.95 -15.00
CA THR A 132 31.25 -33.67 -14.70
C THR A 132 30.39 -32.43 -14.97
N GLU A 133 29.67 -32.40 -16.09
CA GLU A 133 28.80 -31.28 -16.45
C GLU A 133 27.58 -31.16 -15.52
N ALA A 134 26.98 -32.30 -15.17
CA ALA A 134 25.84 -32.33 -14.26
C ALA A 134 26.22 -31.89 -12.84
N GLU A 135 27.43 -32.24 -12.38
CA GLU A 135 28.00 -31.77 -11.11
C GLU A 135 28.18 -30.26 -11.08
N THR A 136 28.82 -29.73 -12.13
CA THR A 136 29.04 -28.29 -12.28
C THR A 136 27.71 -27.53 -12.27
N ALA A 137 26.71 -28.04 -13.00
CA ALA A 137 25.38 -27.44 -13.04
C ALA A 137 24.63 -27.54 -11.71
N LEU A 138 24.80 -28.63 -10.95
CA LEU A 138 24.19 -28.77 -9.63
C LEU A 138 24.80 -27.76 -8.64
N VAL A 139 26.12 -27.59 -8.63
CA VAL A 139 26.80 -26.58 -7.79
C VAL A 139 26.31 -25.16 -8.13
N ALA A 140 26.16 -24.85 -9.42
CA ALA A 140 25.60 -23.57 -9.85
C ALA A 140 24.15 -23.39 -9.37
N ALA A 141 23.34 -24.46 -9.41
CA ALA A 141 21.96 -24.43 -8.92
C ALA A 141 21.90 -24.22 -7.40
N GLU A 142 22.78 -24.84 -6.61
CA GLU A 142 22.85 -24.64 -5.15
C GLU A 142 23.14 -23.17 -4.78
N SER A 143 23.99 -22.49 -5.54
CA SER A 143 24.22 -21.04 -5.37
C SER A 143 22.95 -20.21 -5.59
N LEU A 144 22.11 -20.60 -6.57
CA LEU A 144 20.79 -20.00 -6.77
C LEU A 144 19.83 -20.34 -5.63
N GLY A 145 19.94 -21.53 -5.03
CA GLY A 145 19.21 -21.92 -3.82
C GLY A 145 19.53 -21.02 -2.63
N ALA A 146 20.82 -20.76 -2.36
CA ALA A 146 21.26 -19.84 -1.32
C ALA A 146 20.76 -18.39 -1.57
N THR A 147 20.76 -17.96 -2.83
CA THR A 147 20.19 -16.67 -3.24
C THR A 147 18.68 -16.61 -2.98
N ALA A 148 17.95 -17.69 -3.29
CA ALA A 148 16.52 -17.78 -3.03
C ALA A 148 16.19 -17.75 -1.53
N SER A 149 16.94 -18.49 -0.71
CA SER A 149 16.85 -18.45 0.75
C SER A 149 17.04 -17.03 1.29
N SER A 150 18.12 -16.36 0.91
CA SER A 150 18.43 -14.99 1.31
C SER A 150 17.33 -14.00 0.88
N ALA A 151 16.78 -14.17 -0.32
CA ALA A 151 15.70 -13.33 -0.83
C ALA A 151 14.39 -13.51 -0.05
N ILE A 152 14.07 -14.74 0.36
CA ILE A 152 12.90 -15.03 1.21
C ILE A 152 13.07 -14.37 2.58
N ASP A 153 14.25 -14.46 3.20
CA ASP A 153 14.50 -13.87 4.51
C ASP A 153 14.51 -12.35 4.46
N ASN A 154 15.09 -11.75 3.44
CA ASN A 154 14.97 -10.31 3.21
C ASN A 154 13.51 -9.89 3.05
N ALA A 155 12.71 -10.63 2.27
CA ALA A 155 11.29 -10.34 2.13
C ALA A 155 10.54 -10.41 3.45
N LYS A 156 10.83 -11.38 4.34
CA LYS A 156 10.26 -11.41 5.70
C LYS A 156 10.61 -10.15 6.49
N LEU A 157 11.89 -9.76 6.51
CA LEU A 157 12.35 -8.56 7.20
C LEU A 157 11.61 -7.31 6.70
N LYS A 158 11.36 -7.19 5.39
CA LYS A 158 10.59 -6.07 4.82
C LYS A 158 9.11 -6.11 5.21
N VAL A 159 8.50 -7.29 5.33
CA VAL A 159 7.12 -7.45 5.80
C VAL A 159 7.01 -7.05 7.28
N ASP A 160 7.97 -7.47 8.10
CA ASP A 160 7.99 -7.18 9.53
C ASP A 160 8.17 -5.70 9.81
N ALA A 161 9.01 -5.02 9.02
CA ALA A 161 9.27 -3.59 9.08
C ALA A 161 8.07 -2.69 8.70
N ILE A 162 6.94 -3.24 8.23
CA ILE A 162 5.74 -2.44 7.95
C ILE A 162 5.12 -1.98 9.28
N ASP A 163 5.28 -0.71 9.60
CA ASP A 163 4.67 -0.06 10.77
C ASP A 163 3.34 0.63 10.37
N PRO A 164 2.20 0.27 10.98
CA PRO A 164 0.91 0.92 10.72
C PRO A 164 0.82 2.39 11.14
N GLU A 165 1.68 2.85 12.06
CA GLU A 165 1.67 4.22 12.56
C GLU A 165 2.55 5.16 11.73
N SER A 166 3.41 4.60 10.86
CA SER A 166 4.29 5.37 10.01
C SER A 166 3.51 6.19 8.95
N THR A 167 4.03 7.37 8.61
CA THR A 167 3.49 8.16 7.49
C THR A 167 3.80 7.55 6.12
N SER A 168 4.75 6.60 6.04
CA SER A 168 5.21 5.94 4.81
C SER A 168 4.76 4.47 4.69
N VAL A 169 3.67 4.08 5.38
CA VAL A 169 3.12 2.70 5.32
C VAL A 169 2.99 2.18 3.90
N LYS A 170 2.49 3.02 2.98
CA LYS A 170 2.29 2.63 1.57
C LYS A 170 3.61 2.22 0.92
N ASP A 171 4.68 2.97 1.15
CA ASP A 171 5.99 2.71 0.56
C ASP A 171 6.63 1.47 1.20
N ALA A 172 6.43 1.26 2.51
CA ALA A 172 6.86 0.04 3.20
C ALA A 172 6.15 -1.21 2.64
N VAL A 173 4.83 -1.12 2.41
CA VAL A 173 4.04 -2.20 1.79
C VAL A 173 4.50 -2.49 0.36
N MET A 174 4.78 -1.44 -0.44
CA MET A 174 5.29 -1.61 -1.80
C MET A 174 6.68 -2.25 -1.82
N THR A 175 7.57 -1.80 -0.93
CA THR A 175 8.90 -2.39 -0.75
C THR A 175 8.82 -3.87 -0.39
N ALA A 176 7.95 -4.24 0.56
CA ALA A 176 7.73 -5.64 0.92
C ALA A 176 7.16 -6.46 -0.25
N LYS A 177 6.22 -5.89 -1.01
CA LYS A 177 5.65 -6.54 -2.20
C LYS A 177 6.72 -6.83 -3.26
N ASP A 178 7.62 -5.88 -3.52
CA ASP A 178 8.67 -6.06 -4.51
C ASP A 178 9.75 -7.03 -4.03
N ALA A 179 10.07 -7.04 -2.73
CA ALA A 179 10.92 -8.07 -2.13
C ALA A 179 10.32 -9.48 -2.28
N ILE A 180 9.01 -9.66 -2.07
CA ILE A 180 8.31 -10.94 -2.28
C ILE A 180 8.38 -11.37 -3.76
N LYS A 181 8.22 -10.44 -4.71
CA LYS A 181 8.41 -10.75 -6.14
C LYS A 181 9.86 -11.18 -6.43
N GLY A 182 10.84 -10.52 -5.82
CA GLY A 182 12.25 -10.90 -5.92
C GLY A 182 12.48 -12.34 -5.43
N ALA A 183 11.96 -12.69 -4.26
CA ALA A 183 12.02 -14.04 -3.70
C ALA A 183 11.38 -15.08 -4.65
N LYS A 184 10.22 -14.76 -5.24
CA LYS A 184 9.58 -15.61 -6.26
C LYS A 184 10.48 -15.85 -7.46
N GLN A 185 11.14 -14.80 -7.96
CA GLN A 185 12.02 -14.92 -9.12
C GLN A 185 13.26 -15.74 -8.79
N ALA A 186 13.86 -15.54 -7.61
CA ALA A 186 15.01 -16.33 -7.15
C ALA A 186 14.66 -17.83 -7.05
N LEU A 187 13.49 -18.18 -6.50
CA LEU A 187 13.00 -19.57 -6.49
C LEU A 187 12.83 -20.16 -7.89
N ARG A 188 12.32 -19.37 -8.85
CA ARG A 188 12.20 -19.81 -10.25
C ARG A 188 13.56 -20.08 -10.87
N ASN A 189 14.54 -19.22 -10.61
CA ASN A 189 15.90 -19.38 -11.10
C ASN A 189 16.52 -20.66 -10.50
N TYR A 190 16.37 -20.89 -9.20
CA TYR A 190 16.85 -22.13 -8.56
C TYR A 190 16.22 -23.37 -9.20
N HIS A 191 14.89 -23.39 -9.37
CA HIS A 191 14.21 -24.48 -10.07
C HIS A 191 14.73 -24.68 -11.50
N GLN A 192 14.95 -23.61 -12.26
CA GLN A 192 15.52 -23.69 -13.61
C GLN A 192 16.94 -24.27 -13.61
N GLY A 193 17.77 -23.88 -12.63
CA GLY A 193 19.11 -24.45 -12.43
C GLY A 193 19.06 -25.97 -12.22
N LEU A 194 18.18 -26.43 -11.33
CA LEU A 194 17.97 -27.87 -11.08
C LEU A 194 17.47 -28.62 -12.32
N VAL A 195 16.55 -28.02 -13.09
CA VAL A 195 16.10 -28.61 -14.37
C VAL A 195 17.25 -28.71 -15.36
N GLY A 196 18.14 -27.72 -15.41
CA GLY A 196 19.36 -27.76 -16.20
C GLY A 196 20.27 -28.92 -15.82
N ALA A 197 20.56 -29.07 -14.52
CA ALA A 197 21.35 -30.20 -14.01
C ALA A 197 20.72 -31.56 -14.34
N ILE A 198 19.40 -31.70 -14.23
CA ILE A 198 18.68 -32.93 -14.59
C ILE A 198 18.83 -33.26 -16.09
N ARG A 199 18.79 -32.25 -16.97
CA ARG A 199 18.93 -32.47 -18.42
C ARG A 199 20.33 -32.99 -18.77
N LEU A 200 21.37 -32.37 -18.19
CA LEU A 200 22.76 -32.81 -18.38
C LEU A 200 22.96 -34.23 -17.84
N LEU A 201 22.42 -34.52 -16.65
CA LEU A 201 22.52 -35.85 -16.05
C LEU A 201 21.87 -36.95 -16.91
N LYS A 202 20.76 -36.63 -17.59
CA LYS A 202 20.11 -37.54 -18.53
C LYS A 202 20.96 -37.76 -19.79
N ALA A 203 21.50 -36.69 -20.36
CA ALA A 203 22.39 -36.81 -21.52
C ALA A 203 23.60 -37.71 -21.23
N SER A 204 24.22 -37.57 -20.04
CA SER A 204 25.31 -38.46 -19.60
C SER A 204 24.88 -39.92 -19.47
N SER A 205 23.65 -40.20 -18.99
CA SER A 205 23.19 -41.59 -18.86
C SER A 205 22.83 -42.23 -20.20
N ASP A 206 22.28 -41.46 -21.14
CA ASP A 206 21.82 -41.98 -22.43
C ASP A 206 23.01 -42.38 -23.31
N LEU A 207 24.12 -41.62 -23.29
CA LEU A 207 25.35 -41.94 -24.03
C LEU A 207 25.91 -43.33 -23.68
N ARG A 208 25.85 -43.73 -22.42
CA ARG A 208 26.32 -45.07 -22.02
C ARG A 208 25.40 -46.19 -22.49
N SER A 209 24.09 -45.96 -22.48
CA SER A 209 23.12 -46.97 -22.92
C SER A 209 23.26 -47.32 -24.41
N THR A 210 23.73 -46.38 -25.24
CA THR A 210 24.02 -46.63 -26.66
C THR A 210 25.33 -47.37 -26.87
N GLU A 211 26.34 -47.16 -26.01
CA GLU A 211 27.61 -47.89 -26.09
C GLU A 211 27.42 -49.38 -25.72
N GLU A 212 26.70 -49.67 -24.64
CA GLU A 212 26.44 -51.06 -24.19
C GLU A 212 25.50 -51.85 -25.12
N SER A 213 24.70 -51.20 -25.98
CA SER A 213 23.86 -51.90 -26.98
C SER A 213 24.56 -52.17 -28.32
N SER A 214 25.79 -51.68 -28.47
CA SER A 214 26.59 -51.79 -29.70
C SER A 214 27.63 -52.92 -29.65
N GLU A 215 27.81 -53.53 -28.49
CA GLU A 215 28.68 -54.68 -28.21
C GLU A 215 27.88 -55.98 -28.08
#